data_AF-A0AAQ1NZ36-F1
#
_entry.id   AF-A0AAQ1NZ36-F1
#
_cell.length_a   1.000
_cell.length_b   1.000
_cell.length_c   1.000
_cell.angle_alpha   90.00
_cell.angle_beta   90.00
_cell.angle_gamma   90.00
#
_symmetry.space_group_name_H-M   'P 1'
#
loop_
_entity.id
_entity.type
_entity.pdbx_description
1 polymer ?
#
loop_
_entity_poly.entity_id
_entity_poly.type
_entity_poly.pdbx_seq_one_letter_code
_entity_poly.pdbx_strand_id
1 'polypeptide(L)' 'MDPYENLEKEMNNCHSWILPKGTIIHFNEIPYYLNANTEILGNNAPKNFVPPTDEDIQRFFDAE' A
#
# COMPACT_ATOMS: atom_id res chain seq x y z
N MET A 1 -16.14 16.75 -22.77
CA MET A 1 -15.49 15.56 -22.20
C MET A 1 -16.46 14.97 -21.21
N ASP A 2 -16.86 13.73 -21.42
CA ASP A 2 -17.73 13.03 -20.49
C ASP A 2 -16.91 12.64 -19.25
N PRO A 3 -17.28 13.10 -18.04
CA PRO A 3 -16.55 12.77 -16.82
C PRO A 3 -16.51 11.27 -16.50
N TYR A 4 -17.38 10.46 -17.12
CA TYR A 4 -17.46 9.02 -16.91
C TYR A 4 -16.55 8.22 -17.86
N GLU A 5 -16.10 8.81 -18.96
CA GLU A 5 -15.22 8.15 -19.94
C GLU A 5 -13.82 7.85 -19.36
N ASN A 6 -13.38 8.66 -18.40
CA ASN A 6 -12.16 8.41 -17.63
C ASN A 6 -12.37 7.36 -16.53
N LEU A 7 -13.55 7.36 -15.87
CA LEU A 7 -13.86 6.43 -14.80
C LEU A 7 -13.93 4.98 -15.30
N GLU A 8 -14.54 4.76 -16.48
CA GLU A 8 -14.64 3.44 -17.10
C GLU A 8 -13.26 2.89 -17.51
N LYS A 9 -12.34 3.75 -17.97
CA LYS A 9 -10.94 3.39 -18.24
C LYS A 9 -10.16 3.09 -16.96
N GLU A 10 -10.38 3.83 -15.89
CA GLU A 10 -9.75 3.60 -14.60
C GLU A 10 -10.22 2.28 -13.96
N MET A 11 -11.52 1.97 -14.05
CA MET A 11 -12.09 0.72 -13.54
C MET A 11 -11.61 -0.52 -14.31
N ASN A 12 -11.48 -0.42 -15.64
CA ASN A 12 -10.96 -1.52 -16.46
C ASN A 12 -9.48 -1.85 -16.19
N ASN A 13 -8.74 -0.93 -15.56
CA ASN A 13 -7.36 -1.15 -15.11
C ASN A 13 -7.25 -1.54 -13.64
N CYS A 14 -8.38 -1.74 -12.95
CA CYS A 14 -8.37 -2.17 -11.55
C CYS A 14 -7.92 -3.63 -11.47
N HIS A 15 -6.92 -3.91 -10.66
CA HIS A 15 -6.38 -5.25 -10.45
C HIS A 15 -6.67 -5.70 -9.01
N SER A 16 -6.81 -7.02 -8.84
CA SER A 16 -6.95 -7.64 -7.54
C SER A 16 -5.59 -8.15 -7.07
N TRP A 17 -5.24 -7.83 -5.83
CA TRP A 17 -4.04 -8.29 -5.16
C TRP A 17 -4.42 -8.97 -3.86
N ILE A 18 -3.98 -10.21 -3.67
CA ILE A 18 -4.13 -10.91 -2.39
C ILE A 18 -2.91 -10.63 -1.53
N LEU A 19 -3.11 -9.88 -0.46
CA LEU A 19 -2.11 -9.67 0.58
C LEU A 19 -2.20 -10.81 1.60
N PRO A 20 -1.08 -11.47 1.94
CA PRO A 20 -1.09 -12.57 2.89
C PRO A 20 -1.38 -12.09 4.32
N LYS A 21 -1.94 -12.98 5.12
CA LYS A 21 -2.05 -12.80 6.58
C LYS A 21 -0.67 -12.46 7.15
N GLY A 22 -0.62 -11.44 8.00
CA GLY A 22 0.59 -10.96 8.64
C GLY A 22 1.32 -9.85 7.91
N THR A 23 0.87 -9.43 6.73
CA THR A 23 1.36 -8.22 6.08
C THR A 23 1.01 -6.99 6.91
N ILE A 24 1.98 -6.08 7.04
CA ILE A 24 1.76 -4.72 7.55
C ILE A 24 1.50 -3.81 6.35
N ILE A 25 0.39 -3.07 6.39
CA ILE A 25 0.06 -2.04 5.40
C ILE A 25 0.04 -0.67 6.06
N HIS A 26 0.31 0.38 5.29
CA HIS A 26 0.13 1.76 5.74
C HIS A 26 -1.05 2.38 5.01
N PHE A 27 -2.02 2.89 5.75
CA PHE A 27 -3.13 3.66 5.22
C PHE A 27 -3.20 5.00 5.94
N ASN A 28 -3.07 6.10 5.19
CA ASN A 28 -2.92 7.46 5.74
C ASN A 28 -1.82 7.54 6.82
N GLU A 29 -0.64 6.97 6.52
CA GLU A 29 0.54 6.93 7.41
C GLU A 29 0.35 6.13 8.70
N ILE A 30 -0.83 5.51 8.90
CA ILE A 30 -1.10 4.65 10.05
C ILE A 30 -0.81 3.19 9.67
N PRO A 31 0.02 2.45 10.44
CA PRO A 31 0.27 1.04 10.19
C PRO A 31 -0.90 0.17 10.65
N TYR A 32 -1.30 -0.79 9.83
CA TYR A 32 -2.30 -1.81 10.14
C TYR A 32 -1.74 -3.20 9.88
N TYR A 33 -2.11 -4.15 10.75
CA TYR A 33 -1.74 -5.55 10.63
C TYR A 33 -2.90 -6.38 10.08
N LEU A 34 -2.64 -7.16 9.02
CA LEU A 34 -3.66 -8.04 8.43
C LEU A 34 -3.79 -9.34 9.23
N ASN A 35 -4.95 -9.58 9.81
CA ASN A 35 -5.25 -10.80 10.58
C ASN A 35 -5.65 -12.00 9.72
N ALA A 36 -5.88 -11.79 8.42
CA ALA A 36 -6.28 -12.79 7.42
C ALA A 36 -5.72 -12.39 6.04
N ASN A 37 -5.71 -13.33 5.09
CA ASN A 37 -5.45 -13.01 3.69
C ASN A 37 -6.52 -12.02 3.22
N THR A 38 -6.10 -10.89 2.67
CA THR A 38 -7.01 -9.78 2.32
C THR A 38 -6.85 -9.44 0.85
N GLU A 39 -7.97 -9.39 0.15
CA GLU A 39 -8.02 -8.90 -1.22
C GLU A 39 -8.10 -7.37 -1.21
N ILE A 40 -7.23 -6.72 -1.99
CA ILE A 40 -7.29 -5.29 -2.24
C ILE A 40 -7.43 -5.03 -3.74
N LEU A 41 -8.22 -4.01 -4.05
CA LEU A 41 -8.46 -3.55 -5.41
C LEU A 41 -7.67 -2.27 -5.67
N GLY A 42 -6.93 -2.24 -6.76
CA GLY A 42 -6.19 -1.04 -7.14
C GLY A 42 -5.60 -1.12 -8.54
N ASN A 43 -5.41 0.05 -9.15
CA ASN A 43 -4.86 0.18 -10.50
C ASN A 43 -3.34 0.01 -10.54
N ASN A 44 -2.69 -0.03 -9.37
CA ASN A 44 -1.25 -0.20 -9.23
C ASN A 44 -0.96 -1.34 -8.26
N ALA A 45 0.18 -2.02 -8.50
CA ALA A 45 0.69 -3.00 -7.56
C ALA A 45 0.99 -2.34 -6.20
N PRO A 46 0.76 -3.04 -5.08
CA PRO A 46 1.16 -2.55 -3.76
C PRO A 46 2.64 -2.24 -3.75
N LYS A 47 3.00 -1.03 -3.29
CA LYS A 47 4.40 -0.65 -3.14
C LYS A 47 4.97 -1.34 -1.91
N ASN A 48 5.93 -2.23 -2.11
CA ASN A 48 6.67 -2.80 -0.99
C ASN A 48 7.49 -1.70 -0.34
N PHE A 49 7.33 -1.54 0.97
CA PHE A 49 8.21 -0.69 1.75
C PHE A 49 9.52 -1.44 1.95
N VAL A 50 10.64 -0.80 1.63
CA VAL A 50 11.94 -1.32 2.03
C VAL A 50 12.01 -1.18 3.56
N PRO A 51 12.28 -2.26 4.30
CA PRO A 51 12.46 -2.14 5.74
C PRO A 51 13.52 -1.07 6.04
N PRO A 52 13.31 -0.22 7.06
CA PRO A 52 14.34 0.74 7.45
C PRO A 52 15.65 -0.02 7.75
N THR A 53 16.75 0.55 7.28
CA THR A 53 18.08 0.04 7.61
C THR A 53 18.44 0.38 9.05
N ASP A 54 19.45 -0.29 9.61
CA ASP A 54 19.99 0.06 10.93
C ASP A 54 20.45 1.53 10.99
N GLU A 55 20.95 2.08 9.87
CA GLU A 55 21.31 3.49 9.74
C GLU A 55 20.09 4.41 9.80
N ASP A 56 18.97 4.04 9.16
CA ASP A 56 17.72 4.81 9.23
C ASP A 56 17.17 4.86 10.65
N ILE A 57 17.27 3.74 11.38
CA ILE A 57 16.88 3.64 12.79
C ILE A 57 17.80 4.52 13.64
N GLN A 58 19.11 4.45 13.45
CA GLN A 58 20.08 5.25 14.20
C GLN A 58 19.84 6.76 14.01
N ARG A 59 19.61 7.19 12.76
CA ARG A 59 19.29 8.60 12.44
C ARG A 59 18.00 9.09 13.07
N PHE A 60 17.01 8.21 13.25
CA PHE A 60 15.76 8.56 13.95
C PHE A 60 16.01 8.85 15.43
N PHE A 61 16.83 8.03 16.10
CA PHE A 61 17.17 8.26 17.52
C PHE A 61 18.14 9.43 17.73
N ASP A 62 19.01 9.71 16.76
CA ASP A 62 19.97 10.82 16.84
C ASP A 62 19.36 12.19 16.45
N ALA A 63 18.14 12.21 15.91
CA ALA A 63 17.43 13.43 15.52
C ALA A 63 16.59 14.06 16.65
N GLU A 64 16.52 13.42 17.82
CA GLU A 64 15.98 13.95 19.09
C GLU A 64 17.05 14.66 19.93
#